data_AF-A0A3D4D064-F1
#
_entry.id   AF-A0A3D4D064-F1
#
_cell.length_a   1.000
_cell.length_b   1.000
_cell.length_c   1.000
_cell.angle_alpha   90.00
_cell.angle_beta   90.00
_cell.angle_gamma   90.00
#
_symmetry.space_group_name_H-M   'P 1'
#
loop_
_entity.id
_entity.type
_entity.pdbx_description
1 polymer ?
#
loop_
_entity_poly.entity_id
_entity_poly.type
_entity_poly.pdbx_seq_one_letter_code
_entity_poly.pdbx_strand_id
1 'polypeptide(L)'
;MSYLSLSPSLSNLFADLAERLMGVAASSASPGLEVLWGEGSFLLLGEVFLIGAVGYYFVAWSLVGRDRHKADGGPKQEPPTGYSPAALRYLWSIEDCPVGYDDGAFTASLVGLAGKGAVTIEKSGSTFLLHDNGMDGVKLLPDEEIVYRALFHDPSSGVDAPRGRLTLGESGQKLYGPVFRAAIRGLQEMLSGRFKRGEDYRKRNGWWVFVGVVSSLFGAGLVGMDPSMLEGRIASNVAESVGNSVLGRGAFGVPIALFFALVTFLLHGSVVMLRRRDMGPGVGLGFIGVVFGAGLVLLMRELYTDAGCLRVAAWMLFGYILNVRSANLLKRYSWEGRMVQDYIEGLQAYMSREATRASDQAYGPVMNVEHHDQLLPYAVALGRAGSWSRQFEIQLESRKEAGAPSIGFGGDLTG
;
A
#
# COMPACT_ATOMS: atom_id res chain seq x y z
N MET A 1 -33.28 -29.57 15.01
CA MET A 1 -34.29 -28.50 14.87
C MET A 1 -35.16 -28.50 16.11
N SER A 2 -34.82 -27.66 17.10
CA SER A 2 -35.69 -27.39 18.24
C SER A 2 -35.51 -25.91 18.57
N TYR A 3 -36.51 -25.12 18.19
CA TYR A 3 -36.56 -23.68 18.47
C TYR A 3 -36.69 -23.49 19.98
N LEU A 4 -35.74 -22.78 20.58
CA LEU A 4 -35.89 -22.17 21.91
C LEU A 4 -36.88 -21.00 21.76
N SER A 5 -38.16 -21.27 21.95
CA SER A 5 -39.16 -20.22 22.14
C SER A 5 -38.87 -19.53 23.48
N LEU A 6 -38.27 -18.35 23.42
CA LEU A 6 -38.21 -17.44 24.55
C LEU A 6 -39.65 -17.21 25.05
N SER A 7 -39.89 -17.51 26.32
CA SER A 7 -41.23 -17.35 26.90
C SER A 7 -41.72 -15.91 26.73
N PRO A 8 -43.03 -15.67 26.51
CA PRO A 8 -43.60 -14.34 26.29
C PRO A 8 -43.37 -13.38 27.47
N SER A 9 -43.00 -13.90 28.65
CA SER A 9 -42.63 -13.09 29.82
C SER A 9 -41.30 -12.36 29.65
N LEU A 10 -40.31 -12.97 28.98
CA LEU A 10 -38.97 -12.40 28.80
C LEU A 10 -38.96 -11.33 27.70
N SER A 11 -39.67 -11.55 26.59
CA SER A 11 -39.82 -10.54 25.52
C SER A 11 -40.51 -9.27 26.04
N ASN A 12 -41.53 -9.43 26.88
CA ASN A 12 -42.24 -8.30 27.48
C ASN A 12 -41.37 -7.57 28.50
N LEU A 13 -40.50 -8.29 29.22
CA LEU A 13 -39.58 -7.69 30.17
C LEU A 13 -38.46 -6.90 29.46
N PHE A 14 -37.96 -7.38 28.32
CA PHE A 14 -37.01 -6.63 27.50
C PHE A 14 -37.65 -5.42 26.82
N ALA A 15 -38.91 -5.52 26.37
CA ALA A 15 -39.66 -4.39 25.84
C ALA A 15 -39.90 -3.32 26.90
N ASP A 16 -40.35 -3.70 28.11
CA ASP A 16 -40.58 -2.76 29.22
C ASP A 16 -39.26 -2.15 29.72
N LEU A 17 -38.16 -2.92 29.74
CA LEU A 17 -36.84 -2.40 30.09
C LEU A 17 -36.30 -1.43 29.03
N ALA A 18 -36.51 -1.72 27.74
CA ALA A 18 -36.12 -0.83 26.65
C ALA A 18 -36.94 0.46 26.65
N GLU A 19 -38.23 0.37 26.92
CA GLU A 19 -39.14 1.51 27.02
C GLU A 19 -38.81 2.38 28.24
N ARG A 20 -38.48 1.77 29.39
CA ARG A 20 -37.98 2.48 30.58
C ARG A 20 -36.61 3.10 30.37
N LEU A 21 -35.69 2.42 29.69
CA LEU A 21 -34.37 2.98 29.36
C LEU A 21 -34.47 4.13 28.36
N MET A 22 -35.36 4.05 27.38
CA MET A 22 -35.67 5.15 26.46
C MET A 22 -36.38 6.31 27.17
N GLY A 23 -37.31 6.04 28.09
CA GLY A 23 -37.98 7.05 28.90
C GLY A 23 -37.04 7.78 29.88
N VAL A 24 -36.07 7.06 30.45
CA VAL A 24 -35.03 7.66 31.30
C VAL A 24 -34.02 8.47 30.48
N ALA A 25 -33.67 8.03 29.27
CA ALA A 25 -32.84 8.80 28.35
C ALA A 25 -33.55 10.07 27.83
N ALA A 26 -34.86 10.00 27.61
CA ALA A 26 -35.67 11.14 27.18
C ALA A 26 -35.88 12.17 28.31
N SER A 27 -36.06 11.72 29.56
CA SER A 27 -36.28 12.60 30.72
C SER A 27 -35.02 13.22 31.32
N SER A 28 -33.83 12.70 30.99
CA SER A 28 -32.53 13.24 31.41
C SER A 28 -31.79 14.03 30.32
N ALA A 29 -32.39 14.17 29.14
CA ALA A 29 -31.83 14.97 28.06
C ALA A 29 -31.92 16.46 28.42
N SER A 30 -30.77 17.15 28.49
CA SER A 30 -30.73 18.62 28.57
C SER A 30 -31.56 19.24 27.43
N PRO A 31 -32.21 20.41 27.62
CA PRO A 31 -33.15 21.00 26.65
C PRO A 31 -32.61 21.25 25.22
N GLY A 32 -31.30 21.04 24.96
CA GLY A 32 -30.72 21.04 23.61
C GLY A 32 -30.72 19.70 22.88
N LEU A 33 -30.94 18.57 23.57
CA LEU A 33 -30.89 17.21 22.98
C LEU A 33 -32.25 16.68 22.52
N GLU A 34 -33.35 17.33 22.88
CA GLU A 34 -34.71 16.98 22.41
C GLU A 34 -34.85 17.09 20.88
N VAL A 35 -34.06 17.96 20.26
CA VAL A 35 -33.97 18.12 18.80
C VAL A 35 -33.53 16.82 18.10
N LEU A 36 -32.74 15.97 18.76
CA LEU A 36 -32.33 14.67 18.23
C LEU A 36 -33.44 13.61 18.24
N TRP A 37 -34.60 13.92 18.84
CA TRP A 37 -35.75 13.01 18.92
C TRP A 37 -37.00 13.56 18.19
N GLY A 38 -36.91 14.73 17.54
CA GLY A 38 -37.98 15.34 16.75
C GLY A 38 -38.07 14.80 15.30
N GLU A 39 -38.99 15.34 14.48
CA GLU A 39 -39.24 14.85 13.11
C GLU A 39 -38.04 15.00 12.14
N GLY A 40 -37.10 15.92 12.40
CA GLY A 40 -35.82 16.06 11.69
C GLY A 40 -34.64 15.32 12.34
N SER A 41 -34.92 14.44 13.31
CA SER A 41 -33.92 13.73 14.11
C SER A 41 -32.96 12.90 13.27
N PHE A 42 -33.43 12.23 12.22
CA PHE A 42 -32.63 11.25 11.46
C PHE A 42 -31.46 11.89 10.71
N LEU A 43 -31.69 13.07 10.10
CA LEU A 43 -30.62 13.84 9.46
C LEU A 43 -29.56 14.28 10.46
N LEU A 44 -30.00 14.84 11.58
CA LEU A 44 -29.09 15.29 12.63
C LEU A 44 -28.32 14.13 13.24
N LEU A 45 -28.99 12.98 13.47
CA LEU A 45 -28.34 11.76 13.96
C LEU A 45 -27.27 11.29 12.98
N GLY A 46 -27.58 11.28 11.68
CA GLY A 46 -26.63 10.91 10.62
C GLY A 46 -25.42 11.84 10.54
N GLU A 47 -25.61 13.15 10.74
CA GLU A 47 -24.53 14.12 10.85
C GLU A 47 -23.68 13.92 12.11
N VAL A 48 -24.31 13.61 13.25
CA VAL A 48 -23.63 13.24 14.50
C VAL A 48 -22.78 11.98 14.31
N PHE A 49 -23.28 10.97 13.61
CA PHE A 49 -22.50 9.77 13.28
C PHE A 49 -21.29 10.09 12.39
N LEU A 50 -21.43 11.04 11.46
CA LEU A 50 -20.32 11.46 10.61
C LEU A 50 -19.24 12.21 11.41
N ILE A 51 -19.65 13.17 12.24
CA ILE A 51 -18.74 13.90 13.15
C ILE A 51 -18.09 12.92 14.13
N GLY A 52 -18.87 11.99 14.66
CA GLY A 52 -18.39 10.89 15.52
C GLY A 52 -17.36 10.02 14.82
N ALA A 53 -17.55 9.68 13.54
CA ALA A 53 -16.58 8.93 12.75
C ALA A 53 -15.27 9.71 12.54
N VAL A 54 -15.35 11.03 12.30
CA VAL A 54 -14.16 11.90 12.22
C VAL A 54 -13.42 11.94 13.56
N GLY A 55 -14.13 12.16 14.67
CA GLY A 55 -13.56 12.15 16.01
C GLY A 55 -12.95 10.81 16.40
N TYR A 56 -13.64 9.72 16.07
CA TYR A 56 -13.14 8.35 16.23
C TYR A 56 -11.85 8.12 15.46
N TYR A 57 -11.79 8.55 14.19
CA TYR A 57 -10.56 8.41 13.40
C TYR A 57 -9.42 9.29 13.91
N PHE A 58 -9.72 10.47 14.44
CA PHE A 58 -8.72 11.31 15.10
C PHE A 58 -8.15 10.62 16.35
N VAL A 59 -9.00 10.04 17.19
CA VAL A 59 -8.57 9.26 18.36
C VAL A 59 -7.76 8.03 17.93
N ALA A 60 -8.27 7.26 16.96
CA ALA A 60 -7.58 6.09 16.41
C ALA A 60 -6.18 6.45 15.86
N TRP A 61 -6.08 7.58 15.16
CA TRP A 61 -4.83 8.10 14.64
C TRP A 61 -3.88 8.51 15.77
N SER A 62 -4.37 9.20 16.81
CA SER A 62 -3.54 9.58 17.96
C SER A 62 -3.00 8.38 18.73
N LEU A 63 -3.79 7.29 18.84
CA LEU A 63 -3.42 6.08 19.57
C LEU A 63 -2.50 5.16 18.76
N VAL A 64 -2.76 5.01 17.46
CA VAL A 64 -2.13 3.94 16.65
C VAL A 64 -1.52 4.44 15.34
N GLY A 65 -1.97 5.57 14.81
CA GLY A 65 -1.50 6.16 13.55
C GLY A 65 -0.30 7.11 13.70
N ARG A 66 0.02 7.59 14.91
CA ARG A 66 1.22 8.38 15.14
C ARG A 66 2.46 7.49 15.02
N ASP A 67 3.25 7.73 13.98
CA ASP A 67 4.51 7.00 13.77
C ASP A 67 5.41 7.14 15.01
N ARG A 68 6.04 6.03 15.40
CA ARG A 68 7.01 6.04 16.51
C ARG A 68 8.15 6.98 16.13
N HIS A 69 8.70 7.68 17.13
CA HIS A 69 9.77 8.66 16.95
C HIS A 69 10.79 8.16 15.93
N LYS A 70 10.91 8.91 14.82
CA LYS A 70 11.98 8.78 13.85
C LYS A 70 13.30 8.79 14.64
N ALA A 71 14.13 7.76 14.50
CA ALA A 71 15.46 7.82 15.09
C ALA A 71 16.17 9.06 14.53
N ASP A 72 16.96 9.78 15.34
CA ASP A 72 17.60 11.03 14.89
C ASP A 72 18.34 10.79 13.56
N GLY A 73 17.76 11.36 12.50
CA GLY A 73 17.96 10.96 11.12
C GLY A 73 19.19 11.59 10.50
N GLY A 74 20.37 11.27 11.05
CA GLY A 74 21.63 11.59 10.40
C GLY A 74 21.82 10.78 9.11
N PRO A 75 22.67 11.25 8.17
CA PRO A 75 23.09 10.48 7.01
C PRO A 75 23.68 9.13 7.45
N LYS A 76 23.33 8.05 6.75
CA LYS A 76 23.88 6.71 7.03
C LYS A 76 24.78 6.26 5.89
N GLN A 77 26.04 6.00 6.22
CA GLN A 77 27.10 5.70 5.24
C GLN A 77 27.08 4.23 4.79
N GLU A 78 26.57 3.35 5.65
CA GLU A 78 26.52 1.91 5.38
C GLU A 78 25.07 1.44 5.14
N PRO A 79 24.87 0.48 4.23
CA PRO A 79 23.58 -0.15 4.04
C PRO A 79 23.19 -0.95 5.29
N PRO A 80 21.88 -1.14 5.55
CA PRO A 80 21.43 -1.92 6.70
C PRO A 80 21.93 -3.37 6.59
N THR A 81 22.52 -3.88 7.67
CA THR A 81 23.14 -5.21 7.71
C THR A 81 22.13 -6.31 7.39
N GLY A 82 22.50 -7.21 6.46
CA GLY A 82 21.67 -8.37 6.09
C GLY A 82 20.60 -8.08 5.03
N TYR A 83 20.58 -6.88 4.45
CA TYR A 83 19.69 -6.54 3.34
C TYR A 83 20.47 -6.39 2.03
N SER A 84 20.04 -7.08 0.98
CA SER A 84 20.58 -6.90 -0.36
C SER A 84 20.02 -5.63 -1.02
N PRO A 85 20.63 -5.14 -2.11
CA PRO A 85 20.07 -4.05 -2.90
C PRO A 85 18.65 -4.34 -3.38
N ALA A 86 18.36 -5.59 -3.77
CA ALA A 86 17.03 -6.03 -4.17
C ALA A 86 16.03 -5.98 -3.01
N ALA A 87 16.45 -6.35 -1.81
CA ALA A 87 15.63 -6.25 -0.62
C ALA A 87 15.29 -4.79 -0.26
N LEU A 88 16.26 -3.86 -0.39
CA LEU A 88 15.96 -2.44 -0.18
C LEU A 88 15.00 -1.91 -1.24
N ARG A 89 15.18 -2.29 -2.51
CA ARG A 89 14.23 -1.92 -3.58
C ARG A 89 12.83 -2.44 -3.28
N TYR A 90 12.71 -3.70 -2.85
CA TYR A 90 11.45 -4.33 -2.48
C TYR A 90 10.77 -3.61 -1.32
N LEU A 91 11.53 -3.23 -0.29
CA LEU A 91 10.98 -2.51 0.86
C LEU A 91 10.63 -1.06 0.53
N TRP A 92 11.44 -0.39 -0.29
CA TRP A 92 11.17 0.97 -0.75
C TRP A 92 9.96 1.02 -1.69
N SER A 93 9.82 0.06 -2.60
CA SER A 93 8.70 0.01 -3.53
C SER A 93 7.36 -0.15 -2.81
N ILE A 94 7.31 -0.91 -1.70
CA ILE A 94 6.12 -1.10 -0.84
C ILE A 94 5.57 0.22 -0.26
N GLU A 95 6.42 1.24 -0.13
CA GLU A 95 6.07 2.56 0.39
C GLU A 95 5.16 3.31 -0.61
N ASP A 96 5.63 3.49 -1.84
CA ASP A 96 4.96 4.27 -2.88
C ASP A 96 3.85 3.50 -3.61
N CYS A 97 4.01 2.17 -3.75
CA CYS A 97 3.03 1.32 -4.41
C CYS A 97 2.96 -0.04 -3.70
N PRO A 98 1.78 -0.65 -3.50
CA PRO A 98 1.68 -1.99 -2.91
C PRO A 98 2.08 -3.10 -3.89
N VAL A 99 3.02 -2.81 -4.80
CA VAL A 99 3.67 -3.74 -5.72
C VAL A 99 4.98 -4.10 -5.04
N GLY A 100 4.95 -5.16 -4.23
CA GLY A 100 6.13 -5.56 -3.46
C GLY A 100 7.36 -5.79 -4.34
N TYR A 101 7.18 -6.16 -5.61
CA TYR A 101 8.29 -6.52 -6.50
C TYR A 101 8.16 -5.83 -7.86
N ASP A 102 9.19 -5.10 -8.28
CA ASP A 102 9.28 -4.48 -9.60
C ASP A 102 10.52 -4.98 -10.37
N ASP A 103 10.59 -4.71 -11.68
CA ASP A 103 11.76 -5.09 -12.50
C ASP A 103 13.06 -4.46 -11.94
N GLY A 104 12.95 -3.33 -11.25
CA GLY A 104 14.05 -2.68 -10.55
C GLY A 104 14.67 -3.53 -9.44
N ALA A 105 13.91 -4.41 -8.77
CA ALA A 105 14.45 -5.29 -7.73
C ALA A 105 15.40 -6.33 -8.33
N PHE A 106 15.05 -6.88 -9.50
CA PHE A 106 15.92 -7.77 -10.25
C PHE A 106 17.18 -7.04 -10.74
N THR A 107 17.04 -5.84 -11.32
CA THR A 107 18.18 -5.03 -11.75
C THR A 107 19.10 -4.70 -10.58
N ALA A 108 18.57 -4.29 -9.43
CA ALA A 108 19.34 -4.03 -8.23
C ALA A 108 20.09 -5.28 -7.74
N SER A 109 19.46 -6.47 -7.80
CA SER A 109 20.12 -7.73 -7.49
C SER A 109 21.30 -8.01 -8.42
N LEU A 110 21.12 -7.80 -9.72
CA LEU A 110 22.14 -8.06 -10.72
C LEU A 110 23.34 -7.11 -10.58
N VAL A 111 23.06 -5.82 -10.35
CA VAL A 111 24.09 -4.80 -10.05
C VAL A 111 24.78 -5.13 -8.72
N GLY A 112 24.06 -5.69 -7.73
CA GLY A 112 24.63 -6.16 -6.47
C GLY A 112 25.60 -7.34 -6.65
N LEU A 113 25.23 -8.31 -7.48
CA LEU A 113 26.11 -9.42 -7.87
C LEU A 113 27.37 -8.92 -8.59
N ALA A 114 27.21 -7.90 -9.45
CA ALA A 114 28.33 -7.27 -10.13
C ALA A 114 29.26 -6.52 -9.18
N GLY A 115 28.72 -5.69 -8.29
CA GLY A 115 29.52 -4.97 -7.28
C GLY A 115 30.27 -5.91 -6.31
N LYS A 116 29.80 -7.16 -6.14
CA LYS A 116 30.47 -8.21 -5.37
C LYS A 116 31.46 -9.06 -6.17
N GLY A 117 31.53 -8.86 -7.48
CA GLY A 117 32.43 -9.58 -8.39
C GLY A 117 31.96 -10.95 -8.84
N ALA A 118 30.75 -11.39 -8.46
CA ALA A 118 30.21 -12.71 -8.87
C ALA A 118 29.78 -12.74 -10.36
N VAL A 119 29.44 -11.57 -10.91
CA VAL A 119 29.02 -11.41 -12.31
C VAL A 119 29.74 -10.21 -12.92
N THR A 120 30.14 -10.28 -14.18
CA THR A 120 30.62 -9.11 -14.93
C THR A 120 29.57 -8.67 -15.95
N ILE A 121 29.17 -7.41 -15.91
CA ILE A 121 28.23 -6.80 -16.85
C ILE A 121 29.02 -6.00 -17.88
N GLU A 122 28.96 -6.42 -19.13
CA GLU A 122 29.57 -5.73 -20.27
C GLU A 122 28.52 -5.12 -21.20
N LYS A 123 28.67 -3.85 -21.56
CA LYS A 123 27.80 -3.20 -22.55
C LYS A 123 28.35 -3.46 -23.97
N SER A 124 27.56 -4.10 -24.82
CA SER A 124 27.86 -4.32 -26.23
C SER A 124 26.77 -3.68 -27.11
N GLY A 125 26.95 -2.41 -27.42
CA GLY A 125 25.96 -1.62 -28.17
C GLY A 125 24.66 -1.45 -27.39
N SER A 126 23.56 -2.01 -27.91
CA SER A 126 22.23 -1.98 -27.28
C SER A 126 21.93 -3.17 -26.35
N THR A 127 22.88 -4.10 -26.20
CA THR A 127 22.73 -5.34 -25.42
C THR A 127 23.75 -5.38 -24.28
N PHE A 128 23.38 -5.97 -23.15
CA PHE A 128 24.31 -6.22 -22.04
C PHE A 128 24.70 -7.71 -22.02
N LEU A 129 25.99 -8.02 -21.87
CA LEU A 129 26.49 -9.38 -21.67
C LEU A 129 26.81 -9.59 -20.18
N LEU A 130 26.41 -10.74 -19.66
CA LEU A 130 26.71 -11.18 -18.31
C LEU A 130 27.70 -12.33 -18.39
N HIS A 131 28.83 -12.18 -17.72
CA HIS A 131 29.82 -13.24 -17.56
C HIS A 131 29.77 -13.77 -16.14
N ASP A 132 29.75 -15.09 -16.01
CA ASP A 132 29.89 -15.77 -14.72
C ASP A 132 31.35 -15.77 -14.26
N ASN A 133 31.62 -15.21 -13.07
CA ASN A 133 32.95 -15.20 -12.47
C ASN A 133 33.14 -16.29 -11.39
N GLY A 134 32.07 -17.00 -11.02
CA GLY A 134 32.06 -17.94 -9.89
C GLY A 134 31.80 -17.27 -8.54
N MET A 135 31.52 -18.11 -7.52
CA MET A 135 31.29 -17.67 -6.14
C MET A 135 32.54 -17.76 -5.24
N ASP A 136 33.72 -18.04 -5.81
CA ASP A 136 34.94 -18.35 -5.05
C ASP A 136 35.36 -17.15 -4.16
N GLY A 137 35.19 -17.29 -2.85
CA GLY A 137 35.51 -16.24 -1.87
C GLY A 137 34.48 -15.11 -1.74
N VAL A 138 33.36 -15.15 -2.49
CA VAL A 138 32.32 -14.11 -2.45
C VAL A 138 31.22 -14.50 -1.48
N LYS A 139 31.00 -13.69 -0.44
CA LYS A 139 29.89 -13.87 0.51
C LYS A 139 28.60 -13.25 -0.05
N LEU A 140 27.78 -14.07 -0.70
CA LEU A 140 26.45 -13.68 -1.17
C LEU A 140 25.39 -13.79 -0.07
N LEU A 141 24.37 -12.94 -0.15
CA LEU A 141 23.17 -13.06 0.67
C LEU A 141 22.22 -14.11 0.06
N PRO A 142 21.29 -14.70 0.85
CA PRO A 142 20.41 -15.77 0.37
C PRO A 142 19.54 -15.39 -0.84
N ASP A 143 19.13 -14.13 -0.94
CA ASP A 143 18.35 -13.59 -2.05
C ASP A 143 19.18 -13.42 -3.32
N GLU A 144 20.43 -12.97 -3.20
CA GLU A 144 21.37 -12.88 -4.31
C GLU A 144 21.80 -14.26 -4.83
N GLU A 145 21.99 -15.22 -3.92
CA GLU A 145 22.37 -16.59 -4.25
C GLU A 145 21.30 -17.29 -5.09
N ILE A 146 20.01 -17.08 -4.77
CA ILE A 146 18.89 -17.61 -5.56
C ILE A 146 18.93 -17.05 -7.00
N VAL A 147 19.18 -15.76 -7.16
CA VAL A 147 19.29 -15.13 -8.47
C VAL A 147 20.49 -15.67 -9.23
N TYR A 148 21.66 -15.73 -8.59
CA TYR A 148 22.87 -16.24 -9.21
C TYR A 148 22.70 -17.70 -9.69
N ARG A 149 22.18 -18.58 -8.82
CA ARG A 149 21.92 -19.98 -9.15
C ARG A 149 20.90 -20.12 -10.28
N ALA A 150 19.83 -19.34 -10.25
CA ALA A 150 18.82 -19.39 -11.30
C ALA A 150 19.35 -18.88 -12.67
N LEU A 151 20.35 -18.00 -12.68
CA LEU A 151 20.94 -17.47 -13.91
C LEU A 151 22.01 -18.39 -14.49
N PHE A 152 22.94 -18.88 -13.66
CA PHE A 152 24.16 -19.54 -14.13
C PHE A 152 24.29 -21.01 -13.74
N HIS A 153 23.44 -21.52 -12.84
CA HIS A 153 23.51 -22.90 -12.39
C HIS A 153 22.36 -23.73 -12.97
N ASP A 154 22.64 -24.53 -14.00
CA ASP A 154 21.73 -25.58 -14.42
C ASP A 154 21.98 -26.82 -13.52
N PRO A 155 20.98 -27.33 -12.78
CA PRO A 155 21.15 -28.52 -11.94
C PRO A 155 21.65 -29.77 -12.69
N SER A 156 21.61 -29.75 -14.03
CA SER A 156 22.15 -30.80 -14.90
C SER A 156 23.62 -30.60 -15.32
N SER A 157 24.20 -29.43 -15.05
CA SER A 157 25.60 -29.13 -15.34
C SER A 157 26.48 -29.37 -14.11
N GLY A 158 27.43 -30.29 -14.25
CA GLY A 158 28.40 -30.60 -13.20
C GLY A 158 29.32 -29.40 -12.88
N VAL A 159 30.06 -29.51 -11.78
CA VAL A 159 30.95 -28.47 -11.23
C VAL A 159 32.00 -27.93 -12.24
N ASP A 160 32.25 -28.66 -13.34
CA ASP A 160 33.22 -28.33 -14.40
C ASP A 160 32.60 -27.77 -15.70
N ALA A 161 31.31 -27.39 -15.70
CA ALA A 161 30.70 -26.80 -16.89
C ALA A 161 31.33 -25.44 -17.25
N PRO A 162 31.54 -25.13 -18.55
CA PRO A 162 32.11 -23.85 -18.96
C PRO A 162 31.26 -22.70 -18.45
N ARG A 163 31.91 -21.73 -17.78
CA ARG A 163 31.27 -20.54 -17.20
C ARG A 163 30.37 -19.86 -18.24
N GLY A 164 29.09 -19.72 -17.87
CA GLY A 164 28.04 -19.30 -18.79
C GLY A 164 28.16 -17.82 -19.18
N ARG A 165 27.78 -17.51 -20.42
CA ARG A 165 27.59 -16.12 -20.90
C ARG A 165 26.12 -15.91 -21.25
N LEU A 166 25.50 -14.89 -20.66
CA LEU A 166 24.10 -14.54 -20.93
C LEU A 166 24.03 -13.17 -21.59
N THR A 167 23.08 -13.00 -22.51
CA THR A 167 22.80 -11.70 -23.13
C THR A 167 21.47 -11.15 -22.59
N LEU A 168 21.46 -9.85 -22.32
CA LEU A 168 20.33 -9.04 -21.84
C LEU A 168 19.96 -8.04 -22.94
N GLY A 169 18.73 -8.11 -23.43
CA GLY A 169 18.22 -7.31 -24.54
C GLY A 169 17.11 -8.07 -25.26
N GLU A 170 16.54 -7.52 -26.34
CA GLU A 170 15.43 -8.17 -27.05
C GLU A 170 15.79 -9.56 -27.58
N SER A 171 17.05 -9.73 -28.03
CA SER A 171 17.62 -11.00 -28.46
C SER A 171 17.81 -11.99 -27.31
N GLY A 172 18.35 -11.53 -26.18
CA GLY A 172 18.55 -12.32 -24.97
C GLY A 172 17.26 -12.71 -24.27
N GLN A 173 16.23 -11.87 -24.31
CA GLN A 173 14.92 -12.14 -23.72
C GLN A 173 14.17 -13.25 -24.48
N LYS A 174 14.38 -13.36 -25.80
CA LYS A 174 13.85 -14.49 -26.61
C LYS A 174 14.58 -15.79 -26.31
N LEU A 175 15.90 -15.75 -26.08
CA LEU A 175 16.73 -16.93 -25.86
C LEU A 175 16.67 -17.46 -24.41
N TYR A 176 16.79 -16.56 -23.43
CA TYR A 176 16.94 -16.86 -22.01
C TYR A 176 15.73 -16.41 -21.17
N GLY A 177 14.63 -16.03 -21.83
CA GLY A 177 13.39 -15.61 -21.17
C GLY A 177 12.91 -16.55 -20.05
N PRO A 178 12.94 -17.89 -20.22
CA PRO A 178 12.60 -18.83 -19.15
C PRO A 178 13.51 -18.72 -17.92
N VAL A 179 14.82 -18.59 -18.14
CA VAL A 179 15.85 -18.48 -17.09
C VAL A 179 15.67 -17.18 -16.29
N PHE A 180 15.52 -16.05 -16.99
CA PHE A 180 15.24 -14.76 -16.34
C PHE A 180 13.93 -14.77 -15.57
N ARG A 181 12.86 -15.38 -16.11
CA ARG A 181 11.59 -15.53 -15.39
C ARG A 181 11.71 -16.42 -14.16
N ALA A 182 12.53 -17.46 -14.21
CA ALA A 182 12.80 -18.32 -13.06
C ALA A 182 13.57 -17.56 -11.96
N ALA A 183 14.60 -16.79 -12.33
CA ALA A 183 15.36 -15.95 -11.40
C ALA A 183 14.48 -14.87 -10.76
N ILE A 184 13.68 -14.16 -11.57
CA ILE A 184 12.72 -13.15 -11.11
C ILE A 184 11.70 -13.76 -10.14
N ARG A 185 11.11 -14.92 -10.50
CA ARG A 185 10.12 -15.59 -9.65
C ARG A 185 10.73 -16.07 -8.34
N GLY A 186 11.91 -16.69 -8.39
CA GLY A 186 12.62 -17.16 -7.20
C GLY A 186 12.95 -16.01 -6.24
N LEU A 187 13.43 -14.88 -6.78
CA LEU A 187 13.67 -13.68 -5.99
C LEU A 187 12.38 -13.13 -5.39
N GLN A 188 11.31 -13.05 -6.18
CA GLN A 188 10.00 -12.58 -5.71
C GLN A 188 9.42 -13.47 -4.61
N GLU A 189 9.47 -14.79 -4.75
CA GLU A 189 9.00 -15.75 -3.75
C GLU A 189 9.82 -15.64 -2.47
N MET A 190 11.16 -15.57 -2.57
CA MET A 190 12.04 -15.41 -1.41
C MET A 190 11.77 -14.10 -0.67
N LEU A 191 11.74 -12.96 -1.37
CA LEU A 191 11.50 -11.65 -0.74
C LEU A 191 10.09 -11.56 -0.14
N SER A 192 9.08 -12.06 -0.84
CA SER A 192 7.70 -12.04 -0.35
C SER A 192 7.49 -12.96 0.86
N GLY A 193 8.17 -14.11 0.89
CA GLY A 193 8.19 -15.01 2.04
C GLY A 193 8.95 -14.43 3.22
N ARG A 194 10.19 -13.95 3.00
CA ARG A 194 11.05 -13.35 4.02
C ARG A 194 10.39 -12.15 4.70
N PHE A 195 9.75 -11.28 3.92
CA PHE A 195 9.15 -10.05 4.44
C PHE A 195 7.64 -10.17 4.69
N LYS A 196 7.03 -11.36 4.52
CA LYS A 196 5.58 -11.60 4.63
C LYS A 196 4.74 -10.52 3.93
N ARG A 197 5.11 -10.18 2.69
CA ARG A 197 4.51 -9.07 1.91
C ARG A 197 4.50 -7.70 2.61
N GLY A 198 5.43 -7.47 3.53
CA GLY A 198 5.55 -6.24 4.31
C GLY A 198 4.62 -6.16 5.52
N GLU A 199 3.90 -7.22 5.90
CA GLU A 199 3.02 -7.20 7.09
C GLU A 199 3.80 -7.01 8.40
N ASP A 200 4.98 -7.64 8.48
CA ASP A 200 5.87 -7.49 9.63
C ASP A 200 6.51 -6.09 9.68
N TYR A 201 6.56 -5.38 8.54
CA TYR A 201 7.15 -4.04 8.40
C TYR A 201 6.14 -2.93 8.60
N ARG A 202 4.92 -3.11 8.08
CA ARG A 202 3.84 -2.14 8.13
C ARG A 202 2.55 -2.81 8.60
N LYS A 203 2.27 -2.69 9.89
CA LYS A 203 1.05 -3.23 10.48
C LYS A 203 -0.17 -2.45 9.98
N ARG A 204 -1.13 -3.19 9.42
CA ARG A 204 -2.41 -2.64 9.01
C ARG A 204 -3.38 -2.74 10.18
N ASN A 205 -3.78 -1.59 10.71
CA ASN A 205 -4.80 -1.50 11.77
C ASN A 205 -6.22 -1.63 11.18
N GLY A 206 -6.47 -2.75 10.50
CA GLY A 206 -7.69 -2.97 9.71
C GLY A 206 -8.97 -2.92 10.54
N TRP A 207 -8.92 -3.34 11.80
CA TRP A 207 -10.06 -3.27 12.72
C TRP A 207 -10.55 -1.84 12.94
N TRP A 208 -9.64 -0.88 13.08
CA TRP A 208 -10.01 0.52 13.30
C TRP A 208 -10.74 1.11 12.10
N VAL A 209 -10.25 0.78 10.88
CA VAL A 209 -10.90 1.16 9.62
C VAL A 209 -12.25 0.47 9.47
N PHE A 210 -12.36 -0.81 9.85
CA PHE A 210 -13.60 -1.57 9.77
C PHE A 210 -14.71 -0.92 10.60
N VAL A 211 -14.43 -0.59 11.86
CA VAL A 211 -15.40 0.10 12.75
C VAL A 211 -15.81 1.46 12.16
N GLY A 212 -14.88 2.24 11.62
CA GLY A 212 -15.20 3.52 11.01
C GLY A 212 -16.01 3.40 9.70
N VAL A 213 -15.77 2.36 8.90
CA VAL A 213 -16.58 2.04 7.72
C VAL A 213 -18.00 1.66 8.14
N VAL A 214 -18.17 0.78 9.12
CA VAL A 214 -19.50 0.39 9.64
C VAL A 214 -20.26 1.59 10.20
N SER A 215 -19.60 2.42 11.01
CA SER A 215 -20.18 3.68 11.52
C SER A 215 -20.60 4.61 10.38
N SER A 216 -19.80 4.67 9.31
CA SER A 216 -20.15 5.47 8.15
C SER A 216 -21.37 4.89 7.42
N LEU A 217 -21.40 3.59 7.15
CA LEU A 217 -22.54 2.97 6.46
C LEU A 217 -23.84 3.11 7.25
N PHE A 218 -23.76 3.05 8.57
CA PHE A 218 -24.90 3.28 9.45
C PHE A 218 -25.40 4.73 9.37
N GLY A 219 -24.49 5.71 9.46
CA GLY A 219 -24.83 7.13 9.26
C GLY A 219 -25.45 7.41 7.88
N ALA A 220 -24.93 6.79 6.82
CA ALA A 220 -25.48 6.88 5.47
C ALA A 220 -26.93 6.38 5.40
N GLY A 221 -27.20 5.24 6.06
CA GLY A 221 -28.53 4.64 6.11
C GLY A 221 -29.55 5.54 6.82
N LEU A 222 -29.13 6.25 7.86
CA LEU A 222 -30.00 7.20 8.57
C LEU A 222 -30.30 8.44 7.74
N VAL A 223 -29.27 9.06 7.12
CA VAL A 223 -29.45 10.23 6.25
C VAL A 223 -30.30 9.87 5.02
N GLY A 224 -30.04 8.72 4.41
CA GLY A 224 -30.77 8.23 3.24
C GLY A 224 -32.20 7.77 3.54
N MET A 225 -32.63 7.77 4.81
CA MET A 225 -34.00 7.38 5.18
C MET A 225 -34.75 8.52 5.86
N ASP A 226 -34.27 9.73 5.70
CA ASP A 226 -34.98 10.91 6.17
C ASP A 226 -36.25 11.18 5.33
N PRO A 227 -37.39 11.51 5.96
CA PRO A 227 -38.64 11.72 5.22
C PRO A 227 -38.54 12.85 4.20
N SER A 228 -37.75 13.91 4.48
CA SER A 228 -37.64 15.08 3.60
C SER A 228 -36.93 14.78 2.28
N MET A 229 -36.27 13.62 2.19
CA MET A 229 -35.53 13.20 1.00
C MET A 229 -36.26 12.11 0.21
N LEU A 230 -37.14 11.37 0.87
CA LEU A 230 -37.83 10.17 0.39
C LEU A 230 -39.20 10.52 -0.24
N GLU A 231 -39.20 11.24 -1.36
CA GLU A 231 -40.43 11.56 -2.12
C GLU A 231 -40.54 10.81 -3.46
N GLY A 232 -39.61 9.89 -3.75
CA GLY A 232 -39.61 9.09 -4.96
C GLY A 232 -40.77 8.09 -5.06
N ARG A 233 -41.02 7.55 -6.26
CA ARG A 233 -42.13 6.61 -6.56
C ARG A 233 -42.12 5.36 -5.66
N ILE A 234 -40.93 4.92 -5.26
CA ILE A 234 -40.73 3.75 -4.41
C ILE A 234 -40.72 4.16 -2.92
N ALA A 235 -40.44 5.43 -2.64
CA ALA A 235 -40.17 5.94 -1.30
C ALA A 235 -41.44 6.03 -0.42
N SER A 236 -42.59 6.37 -1.01
CA SER A 236 -43.87 6.41 -0.28
C SER A 236 -44.26 5.05 0.31
N ASN A 237 -44.10 3.97 -0.47
CA ASN A 237 -44.41 2.60 -0.04
C ASN A 237 -43.46 2.13 1.07
N VAL A 238 -42.19 2.53 1.01
CA VAL A 238 -41.18 2.18 2.02
C VAL A 238 -41.42 3.00 3.31
N ALA A 239 -41.70 4.29 3.20
CA ALA A 239 -41.97 5.16 4.33
C ALA A 239 -43.23 4.71 5.10
N GLU A 240 -44.28 4.28 4.39
CA GLU A 240 -45.51 3.76 5.00
C GLU A 240 -45.28 2.41 5.72
N SER A 241 -44.45 1.54 5.14
CA SER A 241 -44.10 0.22 5.72
C SER A 241 -43.23 0.31 6.98
N VAL A 242 -42.32 1.29 7.02
CA VAL A 242 -41.31 1.41 8.07
C VAL A 242 -41.76 2.34 9.21
N GLY A 243 -42.68 3.26 8.92
CA GLY A 243 -43.11 4.30 9.86
C GLY A 243 -41.95 5.19 10.32
N ASN A 244 -42.04 5.70 11.55
CA ASN A 244 -41.04 6.61 12.14
C ASN A 244 -40.02 5.89 13.04
N SER A 245 -39.88 4.56 12.91
CA SER A 245 -38.92 3.81 13.70
C SER A 245 -37.48 4.04 13.21
N VAL A 246 -36.58 4.50 14.09
CA VAL A 246 -35.13 4.63 13.83
C VAL A 246 -34.54 3.32 13.34
N LEU A 247 -34.91 2.21 13.99
CA LEU A 247 -34.39 0.89 13.66
C LEU A 247 -34.88 0.42 12.29
N GLY A 248 -36.16 0.63 11.99
CA GLY A 248 -36.75 0.26 10.71
C GLY A 248 -36.12 1.05 9.55
N ARG A 249 -35.95 2.36 9.73
CA ARG A 249 -35.33 3.23 8.73
C ARG A 249 -33.86 2.90 8.52
N GLY A 250 -33.11 2.71 9.60
CA GLY A 250 -31.74 2.19 9.51
C GLY A 250 -31.66 0.87 8.74
N ALA A 251 -32.57 -0.08 9.02
CA ALA A 251 -32.60 -1.38 8.36
C ALA A 251 -32.86 -1.30 6.84
N PHE A 252 -33.69 -0.36 6.36
CA PHE A 252 -33.92 -0.13 4.93
C PHE A 252 -32.83 0.71 4.25
N GLY A 253 -32.18 1.62 4.98
CA GLY A 253 -31.04 2.40 4.49
C GLY A 253 -29.76 1.57 4.34
N VAL A 254 -29.58 0.53 5.17
CA VAL A 254 -28.41 -0.36 5.13
C VAL A 254 -28.20 -1.03 3.78
N PRO A 255 -29.19 -1.66 3.12
CA PRO A 255 -29.03 -2.20 1.77
C PRO A 255 -28.51 -1.19 0.75
N ILE A 256 -28.98 0.06 0.80
CA ILE A 256 -28.53 1.13 -0.10
C ILE A 256 -27.09 1.52 0.21
N ALA A 257 -26.76 1.67 1.49
CA ALA A 257 -25.38 1.94 1.93
C ALA A 257 -24.42 0.80 1.54
N LEU A 258 -24.85 -0.46 1.66
CA LEU A 258 -24.09 -1.63 1.22
C LEU A 258 -23.94 -1.68 -0.29
N PHE A 259 -24.97 -1.30 -1.06
CA PHE A 259 -24.90 -1.22 -2.51
C PHE A 259 -23.91 -0.12 -2.96
N PHE A 260 -23.92 1.03 -2.30
CA PHE A 260 -22.90 2.06 -2.49
C PHE A 260 -21.50 1.55 -2.12
N ALA A 261 -21.35 0.85 -0.99
CA ALA A 261 -20.08 0.27 -0.56
C ALA A 261 -19.54 -0.74 -1.58
N LEU A 262 -20.42 -1.56 -2.16
CA LEU A 262 -20.10 -2.51 -3.21
C LEU A 262 -19.59 -1.79 -4.48
N VAL A 263 -20.33 -0.80 -4.98
CA VAL A 263 -19.92 0.00 -6.15
C VAL A 263 -18.55 0.64 -5.90
N THR A 264 -18.38 1.25 -4.73
CA THR A 264 -17.13 1.90 -4.34
C THR A 264 -15.97 0.91 -4.24
N PHE A 265 -16.22 -0.29 -3.69
CA PHE A 265 -15.23 -1.37 -3.62
C PHE A 265 -14.79 -1.85 -5.01
N LEU A 266 -15.73 -2.04 -5.94
CA LEU A 266 -15.44 -2.45 -7.32
C LEU A 266 -14.61 -1.40 -8.06
N LEU A 267 -15.02 -0.13 -7.98
CA LEU A 267 -14.32 0.98 -8.63
C LEU A 267 -12.93 1.22 -8.02
N HIS A 268 -12.83 1.25 -6.68
CA HIS A 268 -11.55 1.42 -6.00
C HIS A 268 -10.62 0.23 -6.27
N GLY A 269 -11.14 -0.99 -6.23
CA GLY A 269 -10.40 -2.21 -6.55
C GLY A 269 -9.87 -2.17 -7.99
N SER A 270 -10.68 -1.70 -8.94
CA SER A 270 -10.28 -1.55 -10.34
C SER A 270 -9.11 -0.58 -10.48
N VAL A 271 -9.21 0.61 -9.87
CA VAL A 271 -8.13 1.61 -9.87
C VAL A 271 -6.85 1.05 -9.25
N VAL A 272 -6.97 0.33 -8.12
CA VAL A 272 -5.81 -0.28 -7.45
C VAL A 272 -5.18 -1.38 -8.32
N MET A 273 -5.97 -2.22 -8.99
CA MET A 273 -5.46 -3.28 -9.86
C MET A 273 -4.84 -2.74 -11.14
N LEU A 274 -5.47 -1.74 -11.77
CA LEU A 274 -4.93 -1.05 -12.93
C LEU A 274 -3.58 -0.39 -12.62
N ARG A 275 -3.42 0.18 -11.42
CA ARG A 275 -2.12 0.70 -10.94
C ARG A 275 -1.06 -0.38 -10.74
N ARG A 276 -1.45 -1.63 -10.48
CA ARG A 276 -0.52 -2.77 -10.26
C ARG A 276 -0.01 -3.41 -11.55
N ARG A 277 -0.28 -2.84 -12.72
CA ARG A 277 0.01 -3.41 -14.06
C ARG A 277 -0.70 -4.74 -14.38
N ASP A 278 -1.55 -5.26 -13.47
CA ASP A 278 -2.46 -6.38 -13.72
C ASP A 278 -3.73 -5.88 -14.42
N MET A 279 -3.60 -5.56 -15.72
CA MET A 279 -4.65 -4.89 -16.50
C MET A 279 -5.91 -5.75 -16.67
N GLY A 280 -5.79 -7.09 -16.77
CA GLY A 280 -6.93 -7.98 -17.06
C GLY A 280 -8.03 -7.93 -16.00
N PRO A 281 -7.75 -8.32 -14.73
CA PRO A 281 -8.74 -8.28 -13.66
C PRO A 281 -9.22 -6.85 -13.34
N GLY A 282 -8.33 -5.85 -13.47
CA GLY A 282 -8.65 -4.46 -13.19
C GLY A 282 -9.71 -3.87 -14.13
N VAL A 283 -9.62 -4.14 -15.43
CA VAL A 283 -10.62 -3.69 -16.43
C VAL A 283 -11.97 -4.37 -16.18
N GLY A 284 -11.99 -5.68 -15.92
CA GLY A 284 -13.22 -6.42 -15.65
C GLY A 284 -13.96 -5.92 -14.41
N LEU A 285 -13.23 -5.73 -13.30
CA LEU A 285 -13.80 -5.19 -12.06
C LEU A 285 -14.33 -3.77 -12.25
N GLY A 286 -13.64 -2.95 -13.04
CA GLY A 286 -14.05 -1.58 -13.36
C GLY A 286 -15.34 -1.54 -14.17
N PHE A 287 -15.47 -2.40 -15.18
CA PHE A 287 -16.69 -2.51 -15.97
C PHE A 287 -17.90 -2.89 -15.11
N ILE A 288 -17.77 -3.91 -14.24
CA ILE A 288 -18.83 -4.29 -13.30
C ILE A 288 -19.16 -3.13 -12.36
N GLY A 289 -18.13 -2.45 -11.84
CA GLY A 289 -18.30 -1.27 -10.99
C GLY A 289 -19.09 -0.15 -11.66
N VAL A 290 -18.85 0.13 -12.95
CA VAL A 290 -19.58 1.14 -13.72
C VAL A 290 -21.03 0.73 -13.96
N VAL A 291 -21.28 -0.54 -14.32
CA VAL A 291 -22.66 -1.05 -14.52
C VAL A 291 -23.47 -0.97 -13.24
N PHE A 292 -22.91 -1.45 -12.12
CA PHE A 292 -23.55 -1.36 -10.81
C PHE A 292 -23.70 0.10 -10.35
N GLY A 293 -22.72 0.96 -10.65
CA GLY A 293 -22.78 2.39 -10.37
C GLY A 293 -23.90 3.10 -11.13
N ALA A 294 -24.10 2.77 -12.41
CA ALA A 294 -25.23 3.27 -13.19
C ALA A 294 -26.57 2.79 -12.59
N GLY A 295 -26.65 1.53 -12.20
CA GLY A 295 -27.82 0.99 -11.48
C GLY A 295 -28.08 1.71 -10.15
N LEU A 296 -27.04 2.05 -9.39
CA LEU A 296 -27.15 2.83 -8.16
C LEU A 296 -27.67 4.24 -8.43
N VAL A 297 -27.20 4.93 -9.47
CA VAL A 297 -27.70 6.26 -9.85
C VAL A 297 -29.18 6.20 -10.24
N LEU A 298 -29.59 5.20 -11.03
CA LEU A 298 -30.99 5.00 -11.39
C LEU A 298 -31.86 4.73 -10.15
N LEU A 299 -31.40 3.85 -9.25
CA LEU A 299 -32.07 3.57 -8.00
C LEU A 299 -32.21 4.82 -7.13
N MET A 300 -31.15 5.64 -7.02
CA MET A 300 -31.18 6.87 -6.25
C MET A 300 -32.21 7.87 -6.81
N ARG A 301 -32.32 7.99 -8.15
CA ARG A 301 -33.33 8.86 -8.78
C ARG A 301 -34.76 8.42 -8.52
N GLU A 302 -35.02 7.12 -8.40
CA GLU A 302 -36.36 6.60 -8.09
C GLU A 302 -36.73 6.73 -6.61
N LEU A 303 -35.73 6.89 -5.73
CA LEU A 303 -35.91 6.92 -4.27
C LEU A 303 -35.88 8.34 -3.70
N TYR A 304 -35.05 9.22 -4.26
CA TYR A 304 -34.77 10.53 -3.71
C TYR A 304 -35.17 11.67 -4.65
N THR A 305 -35.48 12.83 -4.08
CA THR A 305 -35.54 14.10 -4.84
C THR A 305 -34.16 14.48 -5.41
N ASP A 306 -34.10 15.42 -6.36
CA ASP A 306 -32.82 15.87 -6.93
C ASP A 306 -31.87 16.42 -5.85
N ALA A 307 -32.40 17.17 -4.87
CA ALA A 307 -31.64 17.68 -3.74
C ALA A 307 -31.22 16.55 -2.77
N GLY A 308 -32.11 15.58 -2.52
CA GLY A 308 -31.81 14.40 -1.69
C GLY A 308 -30.70 13.54 -2.31
N CYS A 309 -30.76 13.30 -3.62
CA CYS A 309 -29.72 12.58 -4.37
C CYS A 309 -28.34 13.20 -4.14
N LEU A 310 -28.23 14.52 -4.32
CA LEU A 310 -26.96 15.23 -4.19
C LEU A 310 -26.42 15.18 -2.76
N ARG A 311 -27.29 15.28 -1.76
CA ARG A 311 -26.89 15.22 -0.34
C ARG A 311 -26.43 13.82 0.07
N VAL A 312 -27.18 12.78 -0.30
CA VAL A 312 -26.78 11.39 -0.02
C VAL A 312 -25.47 11.05 -0.74
N ALA A 313 -25.31 11.48 -2.00
CA ALA A 313 -24.07 11.29 -2.74
C ALA A 313 -22.89 12.02 -2.09
N ALA A 314 -23.07 13.27 -1.63
CA ALA A 314 -22.04 14.03 -0.93
C ALA A 314 -21.63 13.36 0.40
N TRP A 315 -22.61 12.88 1.16
CA TRP A 315 -22.38 12.15 2.40
C TRP A 315 -21.54 10.88 2.15
N MET A 316 -21.95 10.08 1.17
CA MET A 316 -21.28 8.84 0.80
C MET A 316 -19.86 9.08 0.25
N LEU A 317 -19.67 10.12 -0.57
CA LEU A 317 -18.35 10.53 -1.06
C LEU A 317 -17.42 10.97 0.08
N PHE A 318 -17.92 11.80 0.99
CA PHE A 318 -17.14 12.23 2.16
C PHE A 318 -16.75 11.04 3.03
N GLY A 319 -17.70 10.15 3.34
CA GLY A 319 -17.43 8.91 4.07
C GLY A 319 -16.37 8.04 3.37
N TYR A 320 -16.45 7.89 2.05
CA TYR A 320 -15.42 7.19 1.27
C TYR A 320 -14.04 7.83 1.42
N ILE A 321 -13.93 9.15 1.23
CA ILE A 321 -12.67 9.89 1.34
C ILE A 321 -12.10 9.74 2.75
N LEU A 322 -12.92 9.92 3.78
CA LEU A 322 -12.54 9.78 5.18
C LEU A 322 -11.99 8.38 5.47
N ASN A 323 -12.69 7.33 5.02
CA ASN A 323 -12.28 5.95 5.23
C ASN A 323 -10.97 5.61 4.48
N VAL A 324 -10.81 6.03 3.22
CA VAL A 324 -9.56 5.81 2.45
C VAL A 324 -8.38 6.57 3.06
N ARG A 325 -8.58 7.83 3.44
CA ARG A 325 -7.54 8.64 4.09
C ARG A 325 -7.14 8.02 5.42
N SER A 326 -8.11 7.64 6.25
CA SER A 326 -7.85 7.00 7.54
C SER A 326 -7.18 5.64 7.38
N ALA A 327 -7.55 4.85 6.37
CA ALA A 327 -6.88 3.59 6.07
C ALA A 327 -5.40 3.76 5.67
N ASN A 328 -5.01 4.92 5.15
CA ASN A 328 -3.61 5.24 4.89
C ASN A 328 -2.91 5.79 6.14
N LEU A 329 -3.55 6.67 6.89
CA LEU A 329 -3.00 7.27 8.12
C LEU A 329 -2.85 6.29 9.29
N LEU A 330 -3.67 5.23 9.31
CA LEU A 330 -3.61 4.19 10.34
C LEU A 330 -2.64 3.06 9.97
N LYS A 331 -1.95 3.12 8.83
CA LYS A 331 -0.82 2.23 8.55
C LYS A 331 0.35 2.68 9.41
N ARG A 332 0.99 1.74 10.10
CA ARG A 332 2.10 2.04 11.01
C ARG A 332 3.28 1.14 10.70
N TYR A 333 4.48 1.70 10.74
CA TYR A 333 5.69 0.88 10.76
C TYR A 333 5.79 0.06 12.05
N SER A 334 6.25 -1.18 11.95
CA SER A 334 6.75 -1.94 13.09
C SER A 334 8.05 -1.32 13.60
N TRP A 335 8.56 -1.81 14.73
CA TRP A 335 9.86 -1.35 15.25
C TRP A 335 10.98 -1.57 14.23
N GLU A 336 11.10 -2.79 13.72
CA GLU A 336 12.07 -3.14 12.69
C GLU A 336 11.81 -2.39 11.39
N GLY A 337 10.55 -2.27 10.98
CA GLY A 337 10.18 -1.54 9.77
C GLY A 337 10.56 -0.07 9.80
N ARG A 338 10.37 0.61 10.94
CA ARG A 338 10.77 2.02 11.12
C ARG A 338 12.29 2.15 11.12
N MET A 339 13.00 1.23 11.77
CA MET A 339 14.46 1.23 11.74
C MET A 339 15.00 1.09 10.32
N VAL A 340 14.50 0.13 9.55
CA VAL A 340 14.92 -0.06 8.16
C VAL A 340 14.57 1.14 7.29
N GLN A 341 13.39 1.73 7.49
CA GLN A 341 13.01 2.96 6.80
C GLN A 341 13.93 4.14 7.16
N ASP A 342 14.30 4.30 8.43
CA ASP A 342 15.29 5.31 8.86
C ASP A 342 16.66 5.07 8.21
N TYR A 343 17.03 3.79 7.98
CA TYR A 343 18.23 3.46 7.22
C TYR A 343 18.11 3.85 5.74
N ILE A 344 16.98 3.57 5.09
CA ILE A 344 16.74 3.93 3.70
C ILE A 344 16.78 5.46 3.54
N GLU A 345 16.07 6.20 4.38
CA GLU A 345 16.04 7.66 4.36
C GLU A 345 17.43 8.27 4.65
N GLY A 346 18.18 7.72 5.61
CA GLY A 346 19.54 8.17 5.92
C GLY A 346 20.55 7.90 4.79
N LEU A 347 20.43 6.75 4.12
CA LEU A 347 21.25 6.39 2.97
C LEU A 347 20.90 7.26 1.75
N GLN A 348 19.61 7.53 1.56
CA GLN A 348 19.11 8.46 0.56
C GLN A 348 19.69 9.86 0.75
N ALA A 349 19.64 10.40 1.97
CA ALA A 349 20.22 11.71 2.31
C ALA A 349 21.73 11.75 2.07
N TYR A 350 22.44 10.67 2.42
CA TYR A 350 23.87 10.52 2.14
C TYR A 350 24.19 10.56 0.63
N MET A 351 23.33 9.95 -0.20
CA MET A 351 23.50 9.93 -1.67
C MET A 351 23.06 11.20 -2.40
N SER A 352 22.21 12.06 -1.81
CA SER A 352 21.66 13.24 -2.50
C SER A 352 22.46 14.53 -2.29
N ARG A 353 23.54 14.54 -1.48
CA ARG A 353 24.30 15.75 -1.10
C ARG A 353 23.47 16.84 -0.40
N GLU A 354 22.20 16.56 -0.09
CA GLU A 354 21.33 17.42 0.70
C GLU A 354 21.74 17.32 2.18
N ALA A 355 22.88 17.90 2.52
CA ALA A 355 23.21 18.20 3.91
C ALA A 355 22.12 19.16 4.41
N THR A 356 21.12 18.62 5.09
CA THR A 356 19.96 19.39 5.55
C THR A 356 20.35 20.26 6.76
N ARG A 357 21.44 19.90 7.45
CA ARG A 357 22.02 20.65 8.58
C ARG A 357 23.54 20.80 8.42
N ALA A 358 24.10 21.87 8.98
CA ALA A 358 25.55 22.11 9.03
C ALA A 358 26.33 20.99 9.75
N SER A 359 25.69 20.28 10.69
CA SER A 359 26.25 19.07 11.33
C SER A 359 26.46 17.91 10.35
N ASP A 360 25.64 17.84 9.30
CA ASP A 360 25.61 16.72 8.35
C ASP A 360 26.77 16.81 7.34
N GLN A 361 27.38 18.00 7.23
CA GLN A 361 28.52 18.27 6.35
C GLN A 361 29.77 17.48 6.76
N ALA A 362 29.89 17.10 8.05
CA ALA A 362 30.94 16.22 8.54
C ALA A 362 30.75 14.74 8.12
N TYR A 363 29.55 14.35 7.69
CA TYR A 363 29.20 12.99 7.27
C TYR A 363 29.18 12.82 5.74
N GLY A 364 29.82 13.73 5.01
CA GLY A 364 29.94 13.63 3.55
C GLY A 364 30.62 12.34 3.08
N PRO A 365 30.41 11.92 1.83
CA PRO A 365 30.93 10.65 1.37
C PRO A 365 32.44 10.61 1.31
N VAL A 366 33.00 9.46 1.70
CA VAL A 366 34.42 9.18 1.51
C VAL A 366 34.70 9.14 0.01
N MET A 367 35.54 10.05 -0.47
CA MET A 367 35.81 10.27 -1.88
C MET A 367 36.81 9.25 -2.45
N ASN A 368 36.49 7.97 -2.37
CA ASN A 368 37.24 6.87 -2.99
C ASN A 368 36.35 6.03 -3.93
N VAL A 369 36.99 5.33 -4.86
CA VAL A 369 36.28 4.55 -5.89
C VAL A 369 35.63 3.30 -5.29
N GLU A 370 36.28 2.71 -4.28
CA GLU A 370 35.80 1.53 -3.58
C GLU A 370 34.46 1.79 -2.87
N HIS A 371 34.32 2.94 -2.21
CA HIS A 371 33.08 3.35 -1.54
C HIS A 371 31.97 3.66 -2.54
N HIS A 372 32.32 4.26 -3.68
CA HIS A 372 31.38 4.43 -4.79
C HIS A 372 30.82 3.08 -5.25
N ASP A 373 31.70 2.12 -5.57
CA ASP A 373 31.33 0.81 -6.11
C ASP A 373 30.53 -0.03 -5.10
N GLN A 374 30.85 0.07 -3.80
CA GLN A 374 30.11 -0.61 -2.72
C GLN A 374 28.66 -0.14 -2.60
N LEU A 375 28.40 1.16 -2.76
CA LEU A 375 27.05 1.73 -2.62
C LEU A 375 26.28 1.86 -3.92
N LEU A 376 26.93 1.74 -5.08
CA LEU A 376 26.30 1.82 -6.39
C LEU A 376 25.08 0.89 -6.54
N PRO A 377 25.13 -0.39 -6.13
CA PRO A 377 23.96 -1.28 -6.19
C PRO A 377 22.76 -0.75 -5.40
N TYR A 378 23.00 -0.16 -4.23
CA TYR A 378 21.96 0.43 -3.40
C TYR A 378 21.46 1.76 -3.96
N ALA A 379 22.33 2.55 -4.60
CA ALA A 379 21.93 3.76 -5.32
C ALA A 379 21.03 3.43 -6.50
N VAL A 380 21.30 2.34 -7.24
CA VAL A 380 20.40 1.83 -8.29
C VAL A 380 19.06 1.40 -7.69
N ALA A 381 19.08 0.62 -6.60
CA ALA A 381 17.87 0.21 -5.89
C ALA A 381 16.98 1.39 -5.48
N LEU A 382 17.59 2.46 -4.99
CA LEU A 382 16.90 3.67 -4.51
C LEU A 382 16.63 4.71 -5.61
N GLY A 383 16.93 4.40 -6.88
CA GLY A 383 16.69 5.30 -8.02
C GLY A 383 17.58 6.55 -8.01
N ARG A 384 18.74 6.51 -7.35
CA ARG A 384 19.70 7.62 -7.16
C ARG A 384 21.08 7.36 -7.75
N ALA A 385 21.23 6.35 -8.61
CA ALA A 385 22.51 6.00 -9.23
C ALA A 385 23.18 7.21 -9.92
N GLY A 386 22.42 7.98 -10.71
CA GLY A 386 22.96 9.16 -11.40
C GLY A 386 23.47 10.26 -10.45
N SER A 387 22.70 10.59 -9.40
CA SER A 387 23.13 11.58 -8.41
C SER A 387 24.31 11.09 -7.57
N TRP A 388 24.38 9.78 -7.30
CA TRP A 388 25.48 9.16 -6.56
C TRP A 388 26.78 9.18 -7.37
N SER A 389 26.77 8.64 -8.59
CA SER A 389 27.97 8.57 -9.44
C SER A 389 28.51 9.95 -9.83
N ARG A 390 27.63 10.95 -9.98
CA ARG A 390 28.04 12.35 -10.23
C ARG A 390 28.96 12.91 -9.14
N GLN A 391 28.85 12.43 -7.89
CA GLN A 391 29.74 12.90 -6.82
C GLN A 391 31.18 12.42 -6.96
N PHE A 392 31.40 11.35 -7.73
CA PHE A 392 32.69 10.69 -7.91
C PHE A 392 33.26 10.89 -9.32
N GLU A 393 32.72 11.83 -10.11
CA GLU A 393 33.15 12.06 -11.51
C GLU A 393 34.68 12.16 -11.64
N ILE A 394 35.33 12.95 -10.79
CA ILE A 394 36.79 13.13 -10.78
C ILE A 394 37.53 11.81 -10.50
N GLN A 395 37.06 11.05 -9.49
CA GLN A 395 37.69 9.78 -9.10
C GLN A 395 37.49 8.71 -10.18
N LEU A 396 36.31 8.68 -10.82
CA LEU A 396 35.99 7.76 -11.90
C LEU A 396 36.77 8.08 -13.18
N GLU A 397 36.96 9.37 -13.50
CA GLU A 397 37.84 9.81 -14.59
C GLU A 397 39.29 9.39 -14.33
N SER A 398 39.82 9.64 -13.13
CA SER A 398 41.17 9.21 -12.76
C SER A 398 41.36 7.69 -12.85
N ARG A 399 40.35 6.91 -12.44
CA ARG A 399 40.34 5.44 -12.60
C ARG A 399 40.40 5.03 -14.07
N LYS A 400 39.61 5.70 -14.93
CA LYS A 400 39.56 5.44 -16.37
C LYS A 400 40.91 5.73 -17.03
N GLU A 401 41.55 6.85 -16.68
CA GLU A 401 42.90 7.20 -17.14
C GLU A 401 43.96 6.19 -16.70
N ALA A 402 43.85 5.68 -15.46
CA ALA A 402 44.75 4.66 -14.93
C ALA A 402 44.54 3.26 -15.55
N GLY A 403 43.49 3.06 -16.35
CA GLY A 403 43.13 1.76 -16.92
C GLY A 403 42.72 0.72 -15.86
N ALA A 404 42.35 1.16 -14.66
CA ALA A 404 41.99 0.27 -13.56
C ALA A 404 40.55 -0.26 -13.77
N PRO A 405 40.34 -1.59 -13.81
CA PRO A 405 39.02 -2.16 -14.10
C PRO A 405 38.00 -1.86 -13.01
N SER A 406 36.73 -1.68 -13.41
CA SER A 406 35.59 -1.67 -12.49
C SER A 406 35.24 -3.05 -11.97
N ILE A 407 34.91 -3.15 -10.69
CA ILE A 407 34.48 -4.42 -10.09
C ILE A 407 33.12 -4.79 -10.70
N GLY A 408 33.10 -5.87 -11.49
CA GLY A 408 31.89 -6.41 -12.12
C GLY A 408 31.26 -5.56 -13.22
N PHE A 409 31.88 -4.46 -13.65
CA PHE A 409 31.44 -3.67 -14.79
C PHE A 409 32.56 -3.59 -15.82
N GLY A 410 32.24 -3.85 -17.09
CA GLY A 410 33.19 -3.79 -18.20
C GLY A 410 32.63 -3.00 -19.39
N GLY A 411 33.51 -2.31 -20.10
CA GLY A 411 33.15 -1.48 -21.27
C GLY A 411 32.72 -0.05 -20.93
N ASP A 412 32.52 0.77 -21.96
CA ASP A 412 32.15 2.18 -21.81
C ASP A 412 30.66 2.29 -21.45
N LEU A 413 30.35 2.43 -20.17
CA LEU A 413 28.97 2.58 -19.68
C LEU A 413 28.38 3.98 -20.01
N THR A 414 29.23 4.93 -20.42
CA THR A 414 28.84 6.25 -20.92
C THR A 414 28.37 6.15 -22.37
N GLY A 415 27.11 5.77 -22.56
CA GLY A 415 26.47 5.85 -23.88
C GLY A 415 24.99 6.06 -23.73
#